data_AF-A0A950HC58-F1
#
_entry.id   AF-A0A950HC58-F1
#
_cell.length_a   1.000
_cell.length_b   1.000
_cell.length_c   1.000
_cell.angle_alpha   90.00
_cell.angle_beta   90.00
_cell.angle_gamma   90.00
#
_symmetry.space_group_name_H-M   'P 1'
#
loop_
_entity.id
_entity.type
_entity.pdbx_description
1 polymer ?
#
loop_
_entity_poly.entity_id
_entity_poly.type
_entity_poly.pdbx_seq_one_letter_code
_entity_poly.pdbx_strand_id
1 'polypeptide(L)' 'YGVDTPSKKQLIAANKSIEEIREYIGADSLAYLSLEGLKNACGDGAKTTYCTACYTGNYPTHRLEPDDIQPASVRS' A
#
# COMPACT_ATOMS: atom_id res chain seq x y z
N TYR A 1 -6.70 -7.88 1.28
CA TYR A 1 -6.61 -6.81 2.30
C TYR A 1 -7.78 -5.82 2.26
N GLY A 2 -8.79 -5.99 1.38
CA GLY A 2 -10.12 -5.36 1.53
C GLY A 2 -10.23 -3.86 1.19
N VAL A 3 -9.11 -3.17 0.99
CA VAL A 3 -9.11 -1.76 0.54
C VAL A 3 -9.34 -1.71 -0.97
N ASP A 4 -10.31 -0.92 -1.40
CA ASP A 4 -10.58 -0.65 -2.82
C ASP A 4 -9.54 0.35 -3.35
N THR A 5 -8.51 -0.15 -4.01
CA THR A 5 -7.43 0.65 -4.61
C THR A 5 -7.40 0.42 -6.12
N PRO A 6 -7.32 1.50 -6.94
CA PRO A 6 -7.16 1.36 -8.39
C PRO A 6 -5.94 0.52 -8.77
N SER A 7 -5.91 0.04 -10.01
CA SER A 7 -4.74 -0.70 -10.50
C SER A 7 -3.47 0.14 -10.41
N LYS A 8 -2.31 -0.48 -10.16
CA LYS A 8 -1.02 0.24 -10.01
C LYS A 8 -0.76 1.22 -11.16
N LYS A 9 -1.13 0.86 -12.39
CA LYS A 9 -0.97 1.71 -13.58
C LYS A 9 -1.76 3.02 -13.51
N GLN A 10 -2.86 3.04 -12.77
CA GLN A 10 -3.70 4.22 -12.56
C GLN A 10 -3.25 5.09 -11.38
N LEU A 11 -2.31 4.62 -10.56
CA LEU A 11 -1.79 5.39 -9.42
C LEU A 11 -0.74 6.40 -9.93
N ILE A 12 -0.93 7.69 -9.63
CA ILE A 12 -0.03 8.74 -10.10
C ILE A 12 1.41 8.54 -9.60
N ALA A 13 1.58 8.19 -8.33
CA ALA A 13 2.88 7.93 -7.71
C ALA A 13 3.56 6.63 -8.18
N ALA A 14 2.87 5.79 -8.95
CA ALA A 14 3.50 4.63 -9.60
C ALA A 14 4.20 4.99 -10.92
N ASN A 15 3.87 6.17 -11.49
CA ASN A 15 4.31 6.56 -12.83
C ASN A 15 5.05 7.91 -12.86
N LYS A 16 5.05 8.66 -11.76
CA LYS A 16 5.59 10.02 -11.67
C LYS A 16 6.45 10.18 -10.43
N SER A 17 7.53 10.94 -10.57
CA SER A 17 8.31 11.48 -9.46
C SER A 17 7.52 12.50 -8.64
N ILE A 18 8.02 12.86 -7.46
CA ILE A 18 7.39 13.86 -6.59
C ILE A 18 7.23 15.20 -7.31
N GLU A 19 8.25 15.62 -8.06
CA GLU A 19 8.22 16.89 -8.80
C GLU A 19 7.16 16.90 -9.90
N GLU A 20 7.08 15.82 -10.67
CA GLU A 20 6.04 15.67 -11.71
C GLU A 20 4.62 15.60 -11.12
N ILE A 21 4.45 15.05 -9.91
CA ILE A 21 3.16 15.05 -9.22
C ILE A 21 2.82 16.47 -8.75
N ARG A 22 3.78 17.20 -8.18
CA ARG A 22 3.62 18.60 -7.74
C ARG A 22 3.13 19.46 -8.90
N GLU A 23 3.80 19.35 -10.05
CA GLU A 23 3.43 20.06 -11.28
C GLU A 23 2.04 19.63 -11.78
N TYR A 24 1.76 18.32 -11.81
CA TYR A 24 0.48 17.79 -12.28
C TYR A 24 -0.73 18.32 -11.48
N ILE A 25 -0.58 18.47 -10.16
CA ILE A 25 -1.66 19.00 -9.30
C ILE A 25 -1.67 20.52 -9.21
N GLY A 26 -0.67 21.21 -9.79
CA GLY A 26 -0.56 22.67 -9.78
C GLY A 26 -0.22 23.26 -8.40
N ALA A 27 0.51 22.53 -7.56
CA ALA A 27 0.87 23.01 -6.22
C ALA A 27 2.22 23.76 -6.21
N ASP A 28 2.35 24.77 -5.34
CA ASP A 28 3.63 25.46 -5.10
C ASP A 28 4.68 24.53 -4.45
N SER A 29 4.24 23.57 -3.65
CA SER A 29 5.09 22.58 -3.00
C SER A 29 4.36 21.26 -2.77
N LEU A 30 5.10 20.17 -2.67
CA LEU A 30 4.58 18.84 -2.35
C LEU A 30 5.59 18.07 -1.50
N ALA A 31 5.11 17.44 -0.44
CA ALA A 31 5.87 16.48 0.34
C ALA A 31 4.96 15.33 0.78
N TYR A 32 5.53 14.14 0.94
CA TYR A 32 4.87 13.00 1.54
C TYR A 32 5.32 12.83 3.00
N LEU A 33 4.43 12.33 3.86
CA LEU A 33 4.82 11.82 5.17
C LEU A 33 5.76 10.63 4.98
N SER A 34 6.87 10.59 5.72
CA SER A 34 7.79 9.47 5.66
C SER A 34 7.12 8.21 6.22
N LEU A 35 7.51 7.03 5.72
CA LEU A 35 6.96 5.76 6.20
C LEU A 35 7.22 5.57 7.70
N GLU A 36 8.40 5.95 8.18
CA GLU A 36 8.75 5.92 9.60
C GLU A 36 7.91 6.92 10.40
N GLY A 37 7.71 8.14 9.88
CA GLY A 37 6.83 9.13 10.51
C GLY A 37 5.38 8.64 10.63
N LEU A 38 4.86 7.97 9.60
CA LEU A 38 3.54 7.34 9.63
C LEU A 38 3.46 6.25 10.69
N LYS A 39 4.44 5.34 10.75
CA LYS A 39 4.47 4.26 11.76
C LYS A 39 4.49 4.82 13.18
N ASN A 40 5.33 5.83 13.43
CA ASN A 40 5.45 6.47 14.75
C ASN A 40 4.14 7.17 15.14
N ALA A 41 3.46 7.82 14.19
CA ALA A 41 2.18 8.50 14.45
C ALA A 41 1.04 7.51 14.79
N CYS A 42 1.08 6.28 14.28
CA CYS A 42 0.09 5.24 14.58
C CYS A 42 0.31 4.54 15.94
N GLY A 43 1.35 4.91 16.69
CA GLY A 43 1.70 4.34 17.99
C GLY A 43 2.74 3.21 17.93
N ASP A 44 3.58 3.12 18.96
CA ASP A 44 4.73 2.21 19.04
C ASP A 44 4.34 0.75 18.72
N GLY A 45 4.89 0.27 17.60
CA GLY A 45 4.65 -1.04 17.00
C GLY A 45 5.21 -2.24 17.78
N ALA A 46 5.43 -2.13 19.09
CA ALA A 46 5.93 -3.26 19.90
C ALA A 46 4.91 -4.40 20.03
N LYS A 47 3.61 -4.12 19.87
CA LYS A 47 2.53 -5.13 19.97
C LYS A 47 1.67 -5.28 18.71
N THR A 48 1.78 -4.36 17.75
CA THR A 48 0.94 -4.33 16.56
C THR A 48 1.78 -3.95 15.35
N THR A 49 1.76 -4.80 14.33
CA THR A 49 2.39 -4.52 13.03
C THR A 49 1.31 -4.11 12.02
N TYR A 50 1.47 -2.95 11.40
CA TYR A 50 0.57 -2.48 10.35
C TYR A 50 1.02 -2.96 8.97
N CYS A 51 0.06 -3.29 8.11
CA CYS A 51 0.36 -3.56 6.71
C CYS A 51 0.81 -2.27 6.01
N THR A 52 1.97 -2.31 5.34
CA THR A 52 2.54 -1.16 4.60
C THR A 52 2.64 -1.42 3.10
N ALA A 53 2.02 -2.50 2.61
CA ALA A 53 2.18 -2.99 1.24
C ALA A 53 1.76 -1.98 0.16
N CYS A 54 0.78 -1.12 0.46
CA CYS A 54 0.35 -0.07 -0.48
C CYS A 54 1.45 0.98 -0.76
N TYR A 55 2.39 1.15 0.18
CA TYR A 55 3.49 2.10 0.08
C TYR A 55 4.80 1.43 -0.39
N THR A 56 5.05 0.21 0.09
CA THR A 56 6.34 -0.49 -0.09
C THR A 56 6.32 -1.57 -1.17
N GLY A 57 5.13 -2.05 -1.55
CA GLY A 57 4.98 -3.26 -2.36
C GLY A 57 5.28 -4.56 -1.59
N ASN A 58 5.71 -4.49 -0.33
CA ASN A 58 6.03 -5.66 0.49
C ASN A 58 4.77 -6.17 1.19
N TYR A 59 4.13 -7.16 0.57
CA TYR A 59 2.95 -7.81 1.13
C TYR A 59 3.37 -8.82 2.21
N PRO A 60 2.67 -8.87 3.38
CA PRO A 60 2.97 -9.85 4.43
C PRO A 60 2.48 -11.27 4.09
N THR A 61 1.86 -11.46 2.93
CA THR A 61 1.44 -12.76 2.39
C THR A 61 2.21 -13.07 1.13
N HIS A 62 2.55 -14.34 0.93
CA HIS A 62 3.01 -14.82 -0.37
C HIS A 62 1.87 -14.69 -1.40
N ARG A 63 2.25 -14.58 -2.67
CA ARG A 63 1.29 -14.71 -3.76
C ARG A 63 0.90 -16.18 -3.80
N LEU A 64 -0.33 -16.50 -3.42
CA LEU A 64 -0.86 -17.83 -3.62
C LEU A 64 -1.04 -18.02 -5.13
N GLU A 65 -0.49 -19.09 -5.68
CA GLU A 65 -0.85 -19.50 -7.03
C GLU A 65 -2.30 -20.03 -7.01
N PRO A 66 -3.02 -19.96 -8.12
CA PRO A 66 -4.42 -20.42 -8.17
C PRO A 66 -4.61 -21.85 -7.64
N ASP A 67 -3.60 -22.71 -7.81
CA ASP A 67 -3.58 -24.10 -7.34
C ASP A 67 -3.41 -24.22 -5.81
N ASP A 68 -2.91 -23.19 -5.14
CA ASP A 68 -2.76 -23.15 -3.68
C ASP A 68 -4.08 -22.76 -2.98
N ILE A 69 -5.08 -22.30 -3.74
CA ILE A 69 -6.39 -21.89 -3.21
C ILE A 69 -7.23 -23.16 -2.99
N GLN A 70 -7.13 -23.75 -1.81
CA GLN A 70 -8.05 -24.84 -1.44
C GLN A 70 -9.49 -24.31 -1.41
N PRO A 71 -10.45 -24.99 -2.08
CA PRO A 71 -11.84 -24.59 -2.05
C PRO A 71 -12.34 -24.59 -0.61
N ALA A 72 -13.11 -23.56 -0.24
CA ALA A 72 -13.74 -23.48 1.06
C ALA A 72 -14.53 -24.77 1.30
N SER A 73 -14.17 -25.53 2.32
CA SER A 73 -14.87 -26.77 2.67
C SER A 73 -16.25 -26.39 3.19
N VAL A 74 -17.25 -26.45 2.31
CA VAL A 74 -18.65 -26.24 2.68
C VAL A 74 -19.04 -27.45 3.51
N ARG A 75 -19.15 -27.28 4.82
CA ARG A 75 -19.71 -28.31 5.69
C ARG A 75 -21.19 -28.48 5.33
N SER A 76 -21.53 -29.67 4.85
CA SER A 76 -22.91 -30.15 4.66
C SER A 76 -23.67 -30.22 5.96
#